data_AF-A0A063BK50-F1
#
_entry.id   AF-A0A063BK50-F1
#
_cell.length_a   1.000
_cell.length_b   1.000
_cell.length_c   1.000
_cell.angle_alpha   90.00
_cell.angle_beta   90.00
_cell.angle_gamma   90.00
#
_symmetry.space_group_name_H-M   'P 1'
#
loop_
_entity.id
_entity.type
_entity.pdbx_description
1 polymer ?
#
loop_
_entity_poly.entity_id
_entity_poly.type
_entity_poly.pdbx_seq_one_letter_code
_entity_poly.pdbx_strand_id
1 'polypeptide(L)' 'MCRQTTGIHPFDPNRKFVRVTGVNSRGFVEFEFSVGVPDMFVELALPAVAFDAFCIAQDVVRLEGETEPTTIRSKQ' A
#
# COMPACT_ATOMS: atom_id res chain seq x y z
N MET A 1 10.90 1.42 30.37
CA MET A 1 11.05 1.65 28.91
C MET A 1 9.81 1.07 28.23
N CYS A 2 8.72 1.84 28.14
CA CYS A 2 7.51 1.38 27.47
C CYS A 2 7.57 1.89 26.02
N ARG A 3 8.06 1.06 25.10
CA ARG A 3 7.91 1.35 23.67
C ARG A 3 6.50 0.91 23.25
N GLN A 4 5.71 1.90 22.86
CA GLN A 4 4.44 1.79 22.14
C GLN A 4 4.54 0.67 21.07
N THR A 5 3.75 -0.40 21.19
CA THR A 5 3.57 -1.36 20.09
C THR A 5 2.31 -0.93 19.35
N THR A 6 2.48 -0.06 18.36
CA THR A 6 1.43 0.36 17.43
C THR A 6 0.79 -0.89 16.80
N GLY A 7 -0.51 -1.07 17.01
CA GLY A 7 -1.42 -2.00 16.32
C GLY A 7 -0.92 -3.44 16.15
N ILE A 8 -1.31 -4.35 17.05
CA ILE A 8 -1.24 -5.80 16.79
C ILE A 8 -2.32 -6.14 15.73
N HIS A 9 -2.04 -5.88 14.46
CA HIS A 9 -2.77 -6.52 13.38
C HIS A 9 -2.26 -7.97 13.32
N PRO A 10 -3.12 -8.99 13.54
CA PRO A 10 -2.69 -10.37 13.40
C PRO A 10 -2.14 -10.58 11.97
N PHE A 11 -0.88 -10.99 11.88
CA PHE A 11 -0.25 -11.31 10.60
C PHE A 11 -0.96 -12.50 9.97
N ASP A 12 -1.60 -12.28 8.82
CA ASP A 12 -2.28 -13.33 8.06
C ASP A 12 -1.69 -13.43 6.64
N PRO A 13 -0.79 -14.41 6.37
CA PRO A 13 -0.07 -14.49 5.10
C PRO A 13 -0.98 -14.70 3.88
N ASN A 14 -2.26 -15.03 4.08
CA ASN A 14 -3.23 -15.14 2.98
C ASN A 14 -3.76 -13.78 2.54
N ARG A 15 -3.64 -12.74 3.37
CA ARG A 15 -4.05 -11.39 3.05
C ARG A 15 -2.92 -10.66 2.36
N LYS A 16 -3.19 -10.15 1.17
CA LYS A 16 -2.25 -9.37 0.39
C LYS A 16 -2.87 -8.02 0.07
N PHE A 17 -2.04 -7.00 0.08
CA PHE A 17 -2.47 -5.62 -0.07
C PHE A 17 -1.70 -4.95 -1.19
N VAL A 18 -2.35 -4.02 -1.87
CA VAL A 18 -1.67 -3.15 -2.84
C VAL A 18 -2.07 -1.71 -2.62
N ARG A 19 -1.10 -0.79 -2.62
CA ARG A 19 -1.34 0.64 -2.59
C ARG A 19 -0.67 1.26 -3.81
N VAL A 20 -1.45 1.91 -4.68
CA VAL A 20 -0.88 2.61 -5.83
C VAL A 20 -0.29 3.92 -5.34
N THR A 21 0.99 4.13 -5.60
CA THR A 21 1.72 5.35 -5.21
C THR A 21 1.78 6.36 -6.35
N GLY A 22 1.68 5.89 -7.60
CA GLY A 22 1.61 6.77 -8.76
C GLY A 22 1.65 6.04 -10.09
N VAL A 23 1.73 6.83 -11.17
CA VAL A 23 2.02 6.35 -12.52
C VAL A 23 3.10 7.25 -13.10
N ASN A 24 4.19 6.67 -13.56
CA ASN A 24 5.29 7.45 -14.12
C ASN A 24 5.05 7.87 -15.58
N SER A 25 5.92 8.72 -16.10
CA SER A 25 5.83 9.26 -17.47
C SER A 25 5.93 8.20 -18.57
N ARG A 26 6.38 6.99 -18.25
CA ARG A 26 6.47 5.84 -19.18
C ARG A 26 5.22 4.97 -19.14
N GLY A 27 4.23 5.29 -18.31
CA GLY A 27 2.97 4.54 -18.17
C GLY A 27 3.06 3.31 -17.28
N PHE A 28 4.08 3.22 -16.42
CA PHE A 28 4.17 2.17 -15.41
C PHE A 28 3.46 2.64 -14.15
N VAL A 29 2.61 1.78 -13.62
CA VAL A 29 1.95 1.92 -12.32
C VAL A 29 2.98 1.56 -11.25
N GLU A 30 3.28 2.53 -10.39
CA GLU A 30 4.11 2.38 -9.21
C GLU A 30 3.21 2.07 -8.02
N PHE A 31 3.53 1.00 -7.30
CA PHE A 31 2.70 0.52 -6.21
C PHE A 31 3.50 -0.23 -5.16
N GLU A 32 2.98 -0.24 -3.94
CA GLU A 32 3.50 -1.02 -2.84
C GLU A 32 2.67 -2.29 -2.69
N PHE A 33 3.33 -3.43 -2.50
CA PHE A 33 2.71 -4.72 -2.29
C PHE A 33 3.09 -5.26 -0.90
N SER A 34 2.09 -5.58 -0.09
CA SER A 34 2.27 -6.10 1.27
C SER A 34 1.63 -7.47 1.42
N VAL A 35 2.19 -8.32 2.30
CA VAL A 35 1.65 -9.64 2.64
C VAL A 35 1.53 -9.75 4.15
N GLY A 36 0.40 -10.25 4.64
CA GLY A 36 0.16 -10.37 6.08
C GLY A 36 -0.33 -9.09 6.72
N VAL A 37 0.49 -8.05 6.63
CA VAL A 37 0.23 -6.74 7.23
C VAL A 37 0.52 -5.62 6.22
N PRO A 38 -0.26 -4.53 6.21
CA PRO A 38 -0.02 -3.39 5.33
C PRO A 38 1.35 -2.72 5.51
N ASP A 39 1.86 -2.71 6.75
CA ASP A 39 3.05 -1.96 7.16
C ASP A 39 4.38 -2.50 6.61
N MET A 40 4.40 -3.73 6.10
CA MET A 40 5.58 -4.35 5.49
C MET A 40 5.33 -4.58 4.00
N PHE A 41 5.92 -3.74 3.17
CA PHE A 41 5.68 -3.73 1.74
C PHE A 41 6.97 -3.72 0.92
N VAL A 42 6.85 -4.15 -0.33
CA VAL A 42 7.85 -3.97 -1.38
C VAL A 42 7.31 -3.01 -2.44
N GLU A 43 8.16 -2.14 -2.96
CA GLU A 43 7.83 -1.23 -4.05
C GLU A 43 8.05 -1.91 -5.40
N LEU A 44 7.05 -1.83 -6.28
CA LEU A 44 7.06 -2.43 -7.61
C LEU A 44 6.54 -1.43 -8.64
N ALA A 45 6.99 -1.59 -9.88
CA ALA A 45 6.50 -0.82 -11.02
C ALA A 45 6.18 -1.76 -12.18
N LEU A 46 4.93 -1.74 -12.66
CA LEU A 46 4.48 -2.58 -13.77
C LEU A 46 3.71 -1.77 -14.82
N PRO A 47 3.72 -2.15 -16.10
CA PRO A 47 2.76 -1.63 -17.07
C PRO A 47 1.32 -1.85 -16.58
N ALA A 48 0.40 -0.93 -16.88
CA ALA A 48 -0.98 -0.98 -16.37
C ALA A 48 -1.67 -2.35 -16.58
N VAL A 49 -1.55 -2.94 -17.76
CA VAL A 49 -2.14 -4.26 -18.06
C VAL A 49 -1.54 -5.38 -17.18
N ALA A 50 -0.23 -5.32 -16.91
CA ALA A 50 0.43 -6.30 -16.05
C ALA A 50 0.09 -6.08 -14.57
N PHE A 51 -0.12 -4.83 -14.15
CA PHE A 51 -0.61 -4.50 -12.82
C PHE A 51 -2.01 -5.10 -12.56
N ASP A 52 -2.94 -4.95 -13.51
CA ASP A 52 -4.28 -5.55 -13.38
C ASP A 52 -4.23 -7.07 -13.30
N ALA A 53 -3.42 -7.71 -14.15
CA ALA A 53 -3.19 -9.16 -14.09
C ALA A 53 -2.56 -9.59 -12.76
N PHE A 54 -1.62 -8.81 -12.23
CA PHE A 54 -1.01 -9.05 -10.92
C PHE A 54 -2.06 -8.98 -9.80
N CYS A 55 -2.93 -7.98 -9.80
CA CYS A 55 -3.99 -7.85 -8.80
C CYS A 55 -4.93 -9.07 -8.79
N ILE A 56 -5.31 -9.58 -9.97
CA ILE A 56 -6.16 -10.76 -10.10
C ILE A 56 -5.40 -12.01 -9.62
N ALA A 57 -4.16 -12.21 -10.07
CA ALA A 57 -3.38 -13.40 -9.74
C ALA A 57 -3.04 -13.51 -8.25
N GLN A 58 -2.87 -12.36 -7.59
CA GLN A 58 -2.51 -12.31 -6.18
C GLN A 58 -3.72 -12.26 -5.24
N ASP A 59 -4.94 -12.01 -5.73
CA ASP A 59 -6.16 -11.83 -4.92
C ASP A 59 -5.98 -10.78 -3.82
N VAL A 60 -5.64 -9.57 -4.26
CA VAL A 60 -5.20 -8.48 -3.39
C VAL A 60 -6.31 -7.53 -2.99
N VAL A 61 -6.19 -6.97 -1.80
CA VAL A 61 -7.01 -5.85 -1.33
C VAL A 61 -6.33 -4.54 -1.69
N ARG A 62 -7.01 -3.67 -2.44
CA ARG A 62 -6.51 -2.33 -2.74
C ARG A 62 -6.67 -1.43 -1.53
N LEU A 63 -5.57 -0.84 -1.09
CA LEU A 63 -5.54 0.22 -0.10
C LEU A 63 -5.59 1.53 -0.86
N GLU A 64 -6.58 2.36 -0.55
CA GLU A 64 -6.57 3.74 -0.99
C GLU A 64 -5.42 4.43 -0.27
N GLY A 65 -4.59 5.16 -1.04
CA GLY A 65 -3.53 5.98 -0.43
C GLY A 65 -4.20 6.87 0.60
N GLU A 66 -3.73 6.81 1.84
CA GLU A 66 -4.14 7.74 2.89
C GLU A 66 -3.83 9.12 2.33
N THR A 67 -4.83 9.73 1.71
CA THR A 67 -4.79 11.10 1.28
C THR A 67 -5.00 11.83 2.58
N GLU A 68 -3.96 11.86 3.42
CA GLU A 68 -3.89 12.67 4.62
C GLU A 68 -4.38 14.05 4.18
N PRO A 69 -5.60 14.45 4.53
CA PRO A 69 -6.04 15.79 4.24
C PRO A 69 -5.06 16.60 5.07
N THR A 70 -4.21 17.36 4.40
CA THR A 70 -3.40 18.41 5.03
C THR A 70 -4.39 19.35 5.72
N THR A 71 -4.81 19.04 6.94
CA THR A 71 -5.51 19.95 7.81
C THR A 71 -4.44 20.74 8.52
N ILE A 72 -4.01 21.76 7.79
CA ILE A 72 -3.55 23.05 8.24
C ILE A 72 -3.23 23.11 9.74
N ARG A 73 -1.92 23.19 10.00
CA ARG A 73 -1.29 23.88 11.12
C ARG A 73 -2.11 25.13 11.52
N SER A 74 -3.03 24.98 12.46
CA SER A 74 -3.69 26.12 13.11
C SER A 74 -3.10 26.29 14.49
N LYS A 75 -2.39 27.41 14.64
CA LYS A 75 -1.89 27.96 15.90
C LYS A 75 -2.95 27.89 17.00
N GLN A 76 -2.56 27.48 18.19
CA GLN A 76 -2.87 28.20 19.42
C GLN A 76 -1.72 27.97 20.42
#